data_AF-A0A7S4SST3-F1
#
_entry.id   AF-A0A7S4SST3-F1
#
_cell.length_a   1.000
_cell.length_b   1.000
_cell.length_c   1.000
_cell.angle_alpha   90.00
_cell.angle_beta   90.00
_cell.angle_gamma   90.00
#
_symmetry.space_group_name_H-M   'P 1'
#
loop_
_entity.id
_entity.type
_entity.pdbx_description
1 polymer ?
#
loop_
_entity_poly.entity_id
_entity_poly.type
_entity_poly.pdbx_seq_one_letter_code
_entity_poly.pdbx_strand_id
1 'polypeptide(L)'
;MNSSQESDKQQTVKTSSKKDRIREALIAMAQNRFEQQQKQQQLKASQESTNSSSSCVKLVAPISPTPKSVITSIISMLNLSSKSLLLDLGCGDGRWVISAAVECKCRCIGCDVDDERLALARQAVKDHGLECKVDIQKK
;
A
#
# COMPACT_ATOMS: atom_id res chain seq x y z
N MET A 1 47.39 -59.77 -24.21
CA MET A 1 46.29 -59.21 -25.01
C MET A 1 45.84 -57.92 -24.32
N ASN A 2 46.39 -56.79 -24.76
CA ASN A 2 45.99 -55.46 -24.29
C ASN A 2 44.95 -54.91 -25.26
N SER A 3 43.79 -54.52 -24.74
CA SER A 3 42.79 -53.71 -25.45
C SER A 3 41.92 -53.07 -24.37
N SER A 4 42.21 -51.82 -24.01
CA SER A 4 41.55 -50.62 -24.55
C SER A 4 40.23 -50.34 -23.85
N GLN A 5 40.23 -49.33 -22.97
CA GLN A 5 39.44 -48.09 -23.05
C GLN A 5 39.11 -47.54 -21.65
N GLU A 6 40.08 -46.87 -21.05
CA GLU A 6 39.80 -45.76 -20.13
C GLU A 6 39.26 -44.60 -20.98
N SER A 7 37.97 -44.29 -20.80
CA SER A 7 37.37 -43.09 -21.36
C SER A 7 37.15 -42.09 -20.22
N ASP A 8 38.11 -41.18 -20.14
CA ASP A 8 38.04 -39.84 -19.60
C ASP A 8 36.61 -39.26 -19.56
N LYS A 9 36.01 -39.22 -18.37
CA LYS A 9 34.99 -38.19 -18.07
C LYS A 9 35.72 -36.96 -17.59
N GLN A 10 36.20 -36.17 -18.56
CA GLN A 10 36.69 -34.82 -18.33
C GLN A 10 35.61 -34.00 -17.63
N GLN A 11 35.83 -33.75 -16.34
CA GLN A 11 35.13 -32.76 -15.56
C GLN A 11 35.52 -31.40 -16.12
N THR A 12 34.69 -30.88 -17.03
CA THR A 12 34.88 -29.55 -17.63
C THR A 12 34.70 -28.49 -16.56
N VAL A 13 35.82 -28.05 -15.99
CA VAL A 13 35.89 -26.88 -15.12
C VAL A 13 35.53 -25.65 -15.96
N LYS A 14 34.25 -25.27 -15.96
CA LYS A 14 33.78 -24.03 -16.58
C LYS A 14 34.41 -22.86 -15.83
N THR A 15 35.38 -22.18 -16.44
CA THR A 15 35.90 -20.90 -15.94
C THR A 15 34.79 -19.85 -16.02
N SER A 16 34.06 -19.69 -14.92
CA SER A 16 33.00 -18.69 -14.75
C SER A 16 33.58 -17.29 -14.96
N SER A 17 33.06 -16.54 -15.93
CA SER A 17 33.52 -15.18 -16.24
C SER A 17 33.35 -14.26 -15.03
N LYS A 18 34.15 -13.20 -14.93
CA LYS A 18 34.01 -12.19 -13.86
C LYS A 18 32.56 -11.67 -13.76
N LYS A 19 31.85 -11.60 -14.89
CA LYS A 19 30.43 -11.23 -14.96
C LYS A 19 29.50 -12.28 -14.33
N ASP A 20 29.79 -13.56 -14.52
CA ASP A 20 28.99 -14.66 -13.96
C ASP A 20 29.15 -14.73 -12.45
N ARG A 21 30.37 -14.55 -11.94
CA ARG A 21 30.63 -14.48 -10.49
C ARG A 21 29.93 -13.32 -9.82
N ILE A 22 29.88 -12.16 -10.48
CA ILE A 22 29.16 -10.99 -9.98
C ILE A 22 27.65 -11.24 -10.01
N ARG A 23 27.12 -11.88 -11.06
CA ARG A 23 25.71 -12.25 -11.17
C ARG A 23 25.29 -13.21 -10.05
N GLU A 24 26.06 -14.28 -9.83
CA GLU A 24 25.83 -15.26 -8.76
C GLU A 24 25.86 -14.57 -7.39
N ALA A 25 26.87 -13.73 -7.13
CA ALA A 25 26.96 -12.97 -5.89
C ALA A 25 25.77 -12.02 -5.69
N LEU A 26 25.30 -11.36 -6.76
CA LEU A 26 24.15 -10.46 -6.71
C LEU A 26 22.85 -11.23 -6.39
N ILE A 27 22.66 -12.39 -7.02
CA ILE A 27 21.50 -13.25 -6.77
C ILE A 27 21.51 -13.76 -5.33
N ALA A 28 22.67 -14.23 -4.85
CA ALA A 28 22.82 -14.68 -3.46
C ALA A 28 22.56 -13.54 -2.46
N MET A 29 23.06 -12.32 -2.72
CA MET A 29 22.78 -11.15 -1.87
C MET A 29 21.30 -10.75 -1.89
N ALA A 30 20.64 -10.83 -3.05
CA ALA A 30 19.22 -10.55 -3.17
C ALA A 30 18.36 -11.56 -2.40
N GLN A 31 18.70 -12.85 -2.51
CA GLN A 31 18.05 -13.94 -1.76
C GLN A 31 18.24 -13.78 -0.25
N ASN A 32 19.47 -13.56 0.21
CA ASN A 32 19.77 -13.32 1.62
C ASN A 32 19.03 -12.10 2.19
N ARG A 33 18.96 -11.00 1.42
CA ARG A 33 18.22 -9.80 1.83
C ARG A 33 16.72 -10.08 1.94
N PHE A 34 16.15 -10.84 1.00
CA PHE A 34 14.74 -11.20 1.02
C PHE A 34 14.41 -12.10 2.20
N GLU A 35 15.24 -13.11 2.48
CA GLU A 35 15.09 -13.99 3.66
C GLU A 35 15.20 -13.20 4.97
N GLN A 36 16.16 -12.28 5.07
CA GLN A 36 16.29 -11.40 6.24
C GLN A 36 15.07 -10.50 6.43
N GLN A 37 14.52 -9.95 5.34
CA GLN A 37 13.30 -9.16 5.40
C GLN A 37 12.10 -9.99 5.85
N GLN A 38 11.93 -11.22 5.36
CA GLN A 38 10.87 -12.12 5.82
C GLN A 38 11.03 -12.49 7.29
N LYS A 39 12.24 -12.81 7.73
CA LYS A 39 12.53 -13.15 9.13
C LYS A 39 12.28 -11.96 10.06
N GLN A 40 12.68 -10.75 9.66
CA GLN A 40 12.38 -9.52 10.40
C GLN A 40 10.88 -9.24 10.46
N GLN A 41 10.13 -9.49 9.38
CA GLN A 41 8.67 -9.34 9.36
C GLN A 41 7.98 -10.34 10.28
N GLN A 42 8.40 -11.62 10.30
CA GLN A 42 7.86 -12.64 11.22
C GLN A 42 8.20 -12.34 12.69
N LEU A 43 9.41 -11.84 12.96
CA LEU A 43 9.83 -11.43 14.31
C LEU A 43 9.03 -10.22 14.80
N LYS A 44 8.78 -9.22 13.94
CA LYS A 44 7.91 -8.07 14.26
C LYS A 44 6.46 -8.50 14.50
N ALA A 45 5.91 -9.37 13.65
CA ALA A 45 4.56 -9.90 13.83
C ALA A 45 4.40 -10.69 15.16
N SER A 46 5.47 -11.33 15.61
CA SER A 46 5.48 -12.08 16.89
C SER A 46 5.63 -11.16 18.11
N GLN A 47 6.22 -9.97 17.97
CA GLN A 47 6.36 -8.96 19.04
C GLN A 47 5.15 -8.03 19.15
N GLU A 48 4.34 -7.89 18.10
CA GLU A 48 3.10 -7.10 18.11
C GLU A 48 1.90 -7.85 18.71
N SER A 49 2.02 -9.16 18.97
CA SER A 49 0.93 -9.99 19.49
C SER A 49 0.70 -9.91 21.02
N THR A 50 1.44 -9.09 21.77
CA THR A 50 1.28 -8.96 23.23
C THR A 50 0.83 -7.59 23.73
N ASN A 51 0.48 -6.63 22.87
CA ASN A 51 -0.15 -5.39 23.33
C ASN A 51 -1.36 -4.97 22.47
N SER A 52 -2.50 -4.99 23.15
CA SER A 52 -3.80 -4.38 22.80
C SER A 52 -4.69 -5.11 21.79
N SER A 53 -5.63 -5.83 22.38
CA SER A 53 -6.96 -6.16 21.87
C SER A 53 -7.70 -4.97 21.28
N SER A 54 -7.58 -4.80 19.96
CA SER A 54 -8.52 -4.07 19.10
C SER A 54 -8.50 -4.78 17.75
N SER A 55 -9.66 -5.20 17.24
CA SER A 55 -9.81 -5.98 16.01
C SER A 55 -9.12 -5.30 14.81
N CYS A 56 -7.89 -5.71 14.51
CA CYS A 56 -7.10 -5.22 13.40
C CYS A 56 -7.69 -5.78 12.09
N VAL A 57 -8.43 -4.93 11.37
CA VAL A 57 -8.77 -5.18 9.98
C VAL A 57 -7.47 -5.09 9.19
N LYS A 58 -6.96 -6.24 8.74
CA LYS A 58 -5.77 -6.28 7.89
C LYS A 58 -6.08 -5.59 6.57
N LEU A 59 -5.50 -4.41 6.35
CA LEU A 59 -5.69 -3.64 5.12
C LEU A 59 -5.23 -4.46 3.92
N VAL A 60 -6.14 -4.68 2.98
CA VAL A 60 -5.93 -5.55 1.82
C VAL A 60 -5.15 -4.84 0.70
N ALA A 61 -5.12 -3.51 0.69
CA ALA A 61 -4.51 -2.72 -0.39
C ALA A 61 -3.58 -1.61 0.13
N PRO A 62 -2.45 -1.34 -0.55
CA PRO A 62 -1.62 -0.18 -0.27
C PRO A 62 -2.36 1.12 -0.62
N ILE A 63 -2.09 2.17 0.15
CA ILE A 63 -2.74 3.47 -0.02
C ILE A 63 -2.18 4.14 -1.27
N SER A 64 -3.07 4.50 -2.19
CA SER A 64 -2.75 5.23 -3.41
C SER A 64 -3.64 6.47 -3.49
N PRO A 65 -3.21 7.60 -2.91
CA PRO A 65 -4.05 8.79 -2.82
C PRO A 65 -4.28 9.41 -4.19
N THR A 66 -5.53 9.71 -4.54
CA THR A 66 -5.88 10.37 -5.81
C THR A 66 -5.28 11.79 -5.84
N PRO A 67 -4.54 12.18 -6.90
CA PRO A 67 -4.04 13.54 -7.05
C PRO A 67 -5.16 14.58 -7.10
N LYS A 68 -4.93 15.76 -6.52
CA LYS A 68 -5.95 16.82 -6.43
C LYS A 68 -6.49 17.26 -7.79
N SER A 69 -5.64 17.31 -8.83
CA SER A 69 -6.05 17.67 -10.19
C SER A 69 -7.11 16.71 -10.76
N VAL A 70 -6.98 15.42 -10.47
CA VAL A 70 -7.94 14.39 -10.89
C VAL A 70 -9.25 14.57 -10.13
N ILE A 71 -9.18 14.84 -8.82
CA ILE A 71 -10.37 15.06 -7.98
C ILE A 71 -11.17 16.25 -8.49
N THR A 72 -10.53 17.41 -8.66
CA THR A 72 -11.20 18.63 -9.17
C THR A 72 -11.80 18.41 -10.55
N SER A 73 -11.07 17.72 -11.45
CA SER A 73 -11.59 17.39 -12.79
C SER A 73 -12.86 16.53 -12.70
N ILE A 74 -12.86 15.47 -11.88
CA ILE A 74 -14.01 14.58 -11.74
C ILE A 74 -15.17 15.30 -11.05
N ILE A 75 -14.92 16.05 -9.97
CA ILE A 75 -15.97 16.81 -9.27
C ILE A 75 -16.69 17.77 -10.23
N SER A 76 -15.96 18.45 -11.11
CA SER A 76 -16.56 19.35 -12.10
C SER A 76 -17.49 18.62 -13.09
N MET A 77 -17.24 17.34 -13.37
CA MET A 77 -18.04 16.51 -14.27
C MET A 77 -19.25 15.87 -13.58
N LEU A 78 -19.20 15.67 -12.26
CA LEU A 78 -20.26 15.00 -11.49
C LEU A 78 -21.52 15.86 -11.30
N ASN A 79 -21.51 17.12 -11.74
CA ASN A 79 -22.62 18.06 -11.67
C ASN A 79 -23.32 18.08 -10.28
N LEU A 80 -22.50 18.08 -9.23
CA LEU A 80 -22.96 18.09 -7.85
C LEU A 80 -23.56 19.46 -7.49
N SER A 81 -24.60 19.45 -6.67
CA SER A 81 -25.22 20.66 -6.13
C SER A 81 -25.24 20.63 -4.61
N SER A 82 -25.63 21.74 -3.97
CA SER A 82 -25.80 21.81 -2.53
C SER A 82 -26.88 20.87 -1.96
N LYS A 83 -27.72 20.29 -2.83
CA LYS A 83 -28.74 19.30 -2.49
C LYS A 83 -28.24 17.85 -2.64
N SER A 84 -27.09 17.65 -3.27
CA SER A 84 -26.51 16.33 -3.48
C SER A 84 -25.92 15.76 -2.19
N LEU A 85 -25.92 14.43 -2.09
CA LEU A 85 -25.21 13.66 -1.07
C LEU A 85 -24.12 12.83 -1.77
N LEU A 86 -22.86 13.07 -1.41
CA LEU A 86 -21.72 12.28 -1.87
C LEU A 86 -21.36 11.23 -0.81
N LEU A 87 -21.24 9.97 -1.21
CA LEU A 87 -20.73 8.89 -0.37
C LEU A 87 -19.37 8.44 -0.91
N ASP A 88 -18.34 8.50 -0.07
CA ASP A 88 -16.98 8.09 -0.40
C ASP A 88 -16.62 6.82 0.38
N LEU A 89 -16.37 5.73 -0.35
CA LEU A 89 -16.10 4.40 0.20
C LEU A 89 -14.59 4.14 0.20
N GLY A 90 -14.00 4.03 1.39
CA GLY A 90 -12.55 4.06 1.56
C GLY A 90 -12.03 5.49 1.47
N CYS A 91 -12.62 6.39 2.24
CA CYS A 91 -12.37 7.82 2.12
C CYS A 91 -10.95 8.25 2.51
N GLY A 92 -10.18 7.38 3.19
CA GLY A 92 -8.79 7.64 3.53
C GLY A 92 -8.64 8.91 4.36
N ASP A 93 -7.91 9.89 3.82
CA ASP A 93 -7.70 11.21 4.44
C ASP A 93 -8.85 12.21 4.17
N GLY A 94 -9.94 11.77 3.57
CA GLY A 94 -11.14 12.58 3.32
C GLY A 94 -11.03 13.56 2.15
N ARG A 95 -9.99 13.46 1.32
CA ARG A 95 -9.74 14.44 0.25
C ARG A 95 -10.90 14.65 -0.74
N TRP A 96 -11.66 13.61 -1.05
CA TRP A 96 -12.82 13.70 -1.95
C TRP A 96 -13.99 14.43 -1.29
N VAL A 97 -14.37 14.01 -0.09
CA VAL A 97 -15.48 14.63 0.65
C VAL A 97 -15.19 16.09 1.00
N ILE A 98 -13.95 16.43 1.33
CA ILE A 98 -13.52 17.81 1.56
C ILE A 98 -13.62 18.62 0.27
N SER A 99 -13.04 18.13 -0.83
CA SER A 99 -13.07 18.86 -2.11
C SER A 99 -14.51 19.09 -2.59
N ALA A 100 -15.37 18.08 -2.50
CA ALA A 100 -16.77 18.20 -2.90
C ALA A 100 -17.58 19.15 -2.02
N ALA A 101 -17.36 19.11 -0.70
CA ALA A 101 -18.03 20.01 0.23
C ALA A 101 -17.59 21.48 0.05
N VAL A 102 -16.31 21.72 -0.26
CA VAL A 102 -15.79 23.07 -0.55
C VAL A 102 -16.31 23.58 -1.89
N GLU A 103 -16.12 22.81 -2.96
CA GLU A 103 -16.39 23.25 -4.34
C GLU A 103 -17.89 23.27 -4.65
N CYS A 104 -18.63 22.25 -4.23
CA CYS A 104 -20.04 22.06 -4.61
C CYS A 104 -21.03 22.33 -3.47
N LYS A 105 -20.55 22.55 -2.24
CA LYS A 105 -21.38 22.79 -1.04
C LYS A 105 -22.37 21.66 -0.75
N CYS A 106 -22.14 20.48 -1.30
CA CYS A 106 -22.95 19.29 -1.11
C CYS A 106 -22.72 18.71 0.29
N ARG A 107 -23.62 17.82 0.71
CA ARG A 107 -23.42 17.00 1.90
C ARG A 107 -22.54 15.81 1.54
N CYS A 108 -21.66 15.39 2.43
CA CYS A 108 -20.78 14.26 2.19
C CYS A 108 -20.75 13.31 3.38
N ILE A 109 -20.58 12.02 3.09
CA ILE A 109 -20.28 10.98 4.06
C ILE A 109 -19.01 10.27 3.60
N GLY A 110 -17.99 10.25 4.43
CA GLY A 110 -16.77 9.46 4.22
C GLY A 110 -16.77 8.23 5.11
N CYS A 111 -16.58 7.06 4.53
CA CYS A 111 -16.48 5.79 5.23
C CYS A 111 -15.09 5.19 5.05
N ASP A 112 -14.46 4.77 6.14
CA ASP A 112 -13.22 4.00 6.12
C ASP A 112 -13.21 2.97 7.25
N VAL A 113 -12.42 1.91 7.08
CA VAL A 113 -12.27 0.82 8.07
C VAL A 113 -11.08 1.10 9.00
N ASP A 114 -10.11 1.90 8.55
CA ASP A 114 -8.87 2.22 9.26
C ASP A 114 -9.07 3.43 10.18
N ASP A 115 -8.89 3.22 11.49
CA ASP A 115 -9.03 4.28 12.50
C ASP A 115 -8.05 5.43 12.31
N GLU A 116 -6.83 5.16 11.83
CA GLU A 116 -5.84 6.21 11.58
C GLU A 116 -6.29 7.11 10.42
N ARG A 117 -6.92 6.52 9.38
CA ARG A 117 -7.48 7.27 8.24
C ARG A 117 -8.64 8.13 8.68
N LEU A 118 -9.58 7.55 9.45
CA LEU A 118 -10.70 8.29 9.99
C LEU A 118 -10.25 9.47 10.86
N ALA A 119 -9.18 9.31 11.66
CA ALA A 119 -8.62 10.40 12.44
C ALA A 119 -8.09 11.54 11.55
N LEU A 120 -7.32 11.20 10.51
CA LEU A 120 -6.82 12.17 9.54
C LEU A 120 -7.95 12.89 8.80
N ALA A 121 -8.96 12.16 8.33
CA ALA A 121 -10.11 12.72 7.64
C ALA A 121 -10.91 13.67 8.54
N ARG A 122 -11.17 13.28 9.80
CA ARG A 122 -11.88 14.14 10.76
C ARG A 122 -11.11 15.42 11.06
N GLN A 123 -9.79 15.32 11.25
CA GLN A 123 -8.95 16.49 11.46
C GLN A 123 -9.02 17.43 10.25
N ALA A 124 -8.89 16.88 9.04
CA ALA A 124 -8.96 17.67 7.82
C ALA A 124 -10.34 18.33 7.61
N VAL A 125 -11.45 17.65 7.97
CA VAL A 125 -12.79 18.25 7.98
C VAL A 125 -12.87 19.44 8.93
N LYS A 126 -12.32 19.30 10.15
CA LYS A 126 -12.27 20.37 11.15
C LYS A 126 -11.40 21.55 10.70
N ASP A 127 -10.24 21.27 10.12
CA ASP A 127 -9.32 22.30 9.62
C ASP A 127 -9.96 23.17 8.53
N HIS A 128 -10.93 22.62 7.79
CA HIS A 128 -11.68 23.34 6.75
C HIS A 128 -13.04 23.89 7.25
N GLY A 129 -13.43 23.65 8.52
CA GLY A 129 -14.71 24.10 9.07
C GLY A 129 -15.94 23.44 8.42
N LEU A 130 -15.83 22.18 8.03
CA LEU A 130 -16.84 21.44 7.26
C LEU A 130 -17.66 20.47 8.09
N GLU A 131 -17.60 20.52 9.42
CA GLU A 131 -18.26 19.57 10.33
C GLU A 131 -19.79 19.53 10.14
N CYS A 132 -20.40 20.61 9.67
CA CYS A 132 -21.83 20.67 9.38
C CYS A 132 -22.23 20.04 8.03
N LYS A 133 -21.27 19.72 7.17
CA LYS A 133 -21.48 19.23 5.80
C LYS A 133 -20.92 17.84 5.56
N VAL A 134 -19.90 17.46 6.30
CA VAL A 134 -19.17 16.20 6.12
C VAL A 134 -19.25 15.37 7.40
N ASP A 135 -19.72 14.14 7.26
CA ASP A 135 -19.74 13.14 8.34
C ASP A 135 -18.73 12.01 8.04
N ILE A 136 -17.94 11.61 9.02
CA ILE A 136 -16.88 10.60 8.88
C ILE A 136 -17.17 9.39 9.77
N GLN A 137 -17.55 8.29 9.13
CA GLN A 137 -18.05 7.08 9.78
C GLN A 137 -17.06 5.92 9.67
N LYS A 138 -16.94 5.16 10.77
CA LYS A 138 -16.27 3.85 10.74
C LYS A 138 -17.24 2.81 10.19
N LYS A 139 -16.76 1.93 9.31
CA LYS A 139 -17.52 0.79 8.78
C LYS A 139 -16.75 -0.52 8.88
#